data_AF-A0A7J6LUN5-F1
#
_entry.id   AF-A0A7J6LUN5-F1
#
_cell.length_a   1.000
_cell.length_b   1.000
_cell.length_c   1.000
_cell.angle_alpha   90.00
_cell.angle_beta   90.00
_cell.angle_gamma   90.00
#
_symmetry.space_group_name_H-M   'P 1'
#
loop_
_entity.id
_entity.type
_entity.pdbx_description
1 polymer ?
#
loop_
_entity_poly.entity_id
_entity_poly.type
_entity_poly.pdbx_seq_one_letter_code
_entity_poly.pdbx_strand_id
1 'polypeptide(L)'
;MIPPRGSTFASGASNEVMIASSPERATLGVSPSSMLTPPTQQANPKRIRRGTMQLDHSPLPDRMSVFNTTRPETFEDNLTELQKRFPEIHRGIASSILETCGNSVADASISLRQLANASSGPVQGTRVGKRRLDSDDDDEDDGCLPSDLAVAGSSSASGNVNSTKGGTKRGHDTMVSEHADLTGEQWAERLVLHLQGSPSLAIAKQRACEVLQAYERCVRERAAADSAGTKQEIEELQKKLHRHKTANKVLYRALHILNSRTNHCQEQAGGGGLDEGSAAMVELRKKLDEAEAALRREKQTTDVLRYHLQQATSLNCMPLGAAGNGFGGGGVF
;
A
#
# COMPACT_ATOMS: atom_id res chain seq x y z
N MET A 1 53.94 14.03 -40.78
CA MET A 1 54.03 12.62 -40.33
C MET A 1 54.05 12.63 -38.81
N ILE A 2 52.99 12.11 -38.19
CA ILE A 2 52.73 12.14 -36.75
C ILE A 2 52.32 10.70 -36.36
N PRO A 3 52.91 10.09 -35.33
CA PRO A 3 52.64 8.69 -35.01
C PRO A 3 51.27 8.52 -34.31
N PRO A 4 50.59 7.37 -34.48
CA PRO A 4 49.34 7.09 -33.79
C PRO A 4 49.61 6.71 -32.32
N ARG A 5 48.77 7.24 -31.42
CA ARG A 5 48.80 6.93 -29.99
C ARG A 5 48.25 5.53 -29.75
N GLY A 6 49.04 4.72 -29.04
CA GLY A 6 48.70 3.37 -28.61
C GLY A 6 47.53 3.36 -27.61
N SER A 7 46.64 2.40 -27.82
CA SER A 7 45.57 1.99 -26.92
C SER A 7 46.10 0.94 -25.96
N THR A 8 46.33 1.32 -24.70
CA THR A 8 46.55 0.38 -23.60
C THR A 8 45.20 0.04 -22.96
N PHE A 9 44.63 -1.12 -23.31
CA PHE A 9 43.56 -1.74 -22.54
C PHE A 9 44.18 -2.45 -21.33
N ALA A 10 43.88 -1.95 -20.14
CA ALA A 10 44.21 -2.62 -18.89
C ALA A 10 43.19 -3.73 -18.65
N SER A 11 43.70 -4.97 -18.63
CA SER A 11 43.02 -6.17 -18.16
C SER A 11 42.65 -6.01 -16.68
N GLY A 12 41.39 -6.28 -16.32
CA GLY A 12 40.87 -6.11 -14.98
C GLY A 12 39.91 -7.23 -14.56
N ALA A 13 40.47 -8.18 -13.81
CA ALA A 13 39.85 -9.06 -12.83
C ALA A 13 38.70 -10.00 -13.25
N SER A 14 39.09 -11.26 -13.46
CA SER A 14 38.23 -12.45 -13.35
C SER A 14 37.58 -12.52 -11.96
N ASN A 15 36.26 -12.59 -11.91
CA ASN A 15 35.53 -13.02 -10.72
C ASN A 15 35.43 -14.55 -10.73
N GLU A 16 36.22 -15.17 -9.87
CA GLU A 16 36.21 -16.60 -9.57
C GLU A 16 34.95 -16.93 -8.76
N VAL A 17 33.97 -17.60 -9.38
CA VAL A 17 32.78 -18.13 -8.70
C VAL A 17 33.15 -19.48 -8.13
N MET A 18 33.36 -19.54 -6.80
CA MET A 18 33.47 -20.80 -6.07
C MET A 18 32.11 -21.50 -6.03
N ILE A 19 31.96 -22.51 -6.88
CA ILE A 19 30.89 -23.51 -6.79
C ILE A 19 31.34 -24.54 -5.74
N ALA A 20 30.83 -24.41 -4.52
CA ALA A 20 30.95 -25.45 -3.51
C ALA A 20 29.94 -26.57 -3.81
N SER A 21 30.41 -27.61 -4.49
CA SER A 21 29.75 -28.91 -4.59
C SER A 21 29.74 -29.58 -3.22
N SER A 22 28.57 -29.95 -2.71
CA SER A 22 28.43 -30.79 -1.51
C SER A 22 27.84 -32.14 -1.91
N PRO A 23 28.57 -33.25 -1.72
CA PRO A 23 28.06 -34.59 -1.98
C PRO A 23 27.64 -35.31 -0.68
N GLU A 24 26.87 -36.38 -0.91
CA GLU A 24 26.61 -37.53 -0.02
C GLU A 24 25.39 -37.44 0.91
N ARG A 25 24.31 -38.20 0.64
CA ARG A 25 24.06 -39.63 0.96
C ARG A 25 23.82 -39.87 2.45
N ALA A 26 22.60 -40.25 2.84
CA ALA A 26 22.34 -41.48 3.60
C ALA A 26 20.84 -41.68 3.88
N THR A 27 20.43 -42.89 3.54
CA THR A 27 19.18 -43.61 3.79
C THR A 27 18.97 -44.01 5.26
N LEU A 28 17.69 -44.08 5.64
CA LEU A 28 17.05 -45.02 6.59
C LEU A 28 17.47 -45.00 8.08
N GLY A 29 16.46 -44.92 8.97
CA GLY A 29 16.62 -45.25 10.39
C GLY A 29 15.34 -45.03 11.20
N VAL A 30 14.76 -46.15 11.63
CA VAL A 30 13.49 -46.31 12.35
C VAL A 30 13.70 -46.27 13.87
N SER A 31 12.89 -45.45 14.58
CA SER A 31 12.38 -45.59 15.98
C SER A 31 13.38 -45.77 17.17
N PRO A 32 12.91 -45.89 18.44
CA PRO A 32 12.10 -44.97 19.25
C PRO A 32 12.75 -44.66 20.63
N SER A 33 12.08 -43.81 21.42
CA SER A 33 12.09 -43.75 22.91
C SER A 33 13.43 -43.69 23.66
N SER A 34 13.64 -42.62 24.43
CA SER A 34 13.80 -42.69 25.90
C SER A 34 14.46 -41.45 26.53
N MET A 35 13.91 -41.11 27.71
CA MET A 35 14.59 -40.59 28.90
C MET A 35 14.99 -39.10 28.96
N LEU A 36 14.14 -38.35 29.67
CA LEU A 36 14.50 -37.66 30.92
C LEU A 36 15.88 -36.98 30.99
N THR A 37 15.89 -35.66 30.85
CA THR A 37 16.89 -34.79 31.48
C THR A 37 16.21 -33.56 32.11
N PRO A 38 16.70 -33.07 33.27
CA PRO A 38 16.05 -32.02 34.05
C PRO A 38 16.35 -30.61 33.50
N PRO A 39 15.54 -29.60 33.85
CA PRO A 39 15.66 -28.27 33.27
C PRO A 39 16.81 -27.47 33.89
N THR A 40 17.73 -27.04 33.04
CA THR A 40 18.72 -26.01 33.31
C THR A 40 18.02 -24.70 33.68
N GLN A 41 18.36 -24.16 34.86
CA GLN A 41 17.91 -22.87 35.35
C GLN A 41 18.28 -21.76 34.36
N GLN A 42 17.28 -21.26 33.62
CA GLN A 42 17.45 -20.12 32.73
C GLN A 42 17.21 -18.83 33.52
N ALA A 43 18.24 -18.00 33.52
CA ALA A 43 18.32 -16.70 34.16
C ALA A 43 17.20 -15.74 33.71
N ASN A 44 16.34 -15.40 34.66
CA ASN A 44 15.84 -14.06 35.00
C ASN A 44 15.98 -12.95 33.92
N PRO A 45 14.97 -12.75 33.05
CA PRO A 45 14.80 -11.48 32.35
C PRO A 45 13.87 -10.57 33.16
N LYS A 46 14.47 -9.48 33.67
CA LYS A 46 13.89 -8.17 34.01
C LYS A 46 12.35 -8.13 34.01
N ARG A 47 11.79 -8.19 35.22
CA ARG A 47 10.40 -7.92 35.57
C ARG A 47 10.00 -6.51 35.11
N ILE A 48 9.48 -6.39 33.89
CA ILE A 48 8.80 -5.18 33.42
C ILE A 48 7.54 -5.02 34.28
N ARG A 49 7.51 -3.96 35.09
CA ARG A 49 6.31 -3.54 35.82
C ARG A 49 5.21 -3.25 34.80
N ARG A 50 4.24 -4.16 34.66
CA ARG A 50 2.94 -3.87 34.06
C ARG A 50 2.28 -2.78 34.91
N GLY A 51 2.30 -1.55 34.42
CA GLY A 51 1.37 -0.53 34.86
C GLY A 51 -0.04 -1.02 34.57
N THR A 52 -0.87 -1.07 35.59
CA THR A 52 -2.32 -1.22 35.46
C THR A 52 -2.84 0.03 34.76
N MET A 53 -2.92 0.00 33.42
CA MET A 53 -3.72 0.97 32.70
C MET A 53 -5.19 0.65 33.03
N GLN A 54 -5.78 1.47 33.88
CA GLN A 54 -7.23 1.56 34.00
C GLN A 54 -7.77 1.85 32.60
N LEU A 55 -8.39 0.85 31.99
CA LEU A 55 -9.22 1.04 30.82
C LEU A 55 -10.53 1.64 31.32
N ASP A 56 -10.64 2.95 31.26
CA ASP A 56 -11.94 3.61 31.24
C ASP A 56 -12.70 3.07 30.04
N HIS A 57 -13.70 2.23 30.31
CA HIS A 57 -14.67 1.79 29.34
C HIS A 57 -15.61 2.95 29.00
N SER A 58 -15.08 3.92 28.23
CA SER A 58 -15.93 4.79 27.43
C SER A 58 -16.59 3.94 26.35
N PRO A 59 -17.94 3.95 26.22
CA PRO A 59 -18.63 3.24 25.16
C PRO A 59 -18.23 3.86 23.81
N LEU A 60 -17.38 3.15 23.07
CA LEU A 60 -17.06 3.47 21.68
C LEU A 60 -18.34 3.42 20.85
N PRO A 61 -18.62 4.44 20.02
CA PRO A 61 -19.73 4.39 19.09
C PRO A 61 -19.49 3.26 18.09
N ASP A 62 -20.56 2.50 17.89
CA ASP A 62 -20.74 1.35 17.02
C ASP A 62 -20.40 1.68 15.55
N ARG A 63 -19.11 1.70 15.21
CA ARG A 63 -18.61 2.19 13.90
C ARG A 63 -17.98 1.10 13.02
N MET A 64 -18.41 -0.15 13.15
CA MET A 64 -17.89 -1.29 12.37
C MET A 64 -18.99 -2.26 11.92
N SER A 65 -20.20 -1.78 11.66
CA SER A 65 -21.27 -2.58 11.02
C SER A 65 -21.76 -1.89 9.74
N VAL A 66 -20.84 -1.59 8.82
CA VAL A 66 -21.15 -0.93 7.52
C VAL A 66 -21.19 -1.95 6.36
N PHE A 67 -20.87 -3.23 6.60
CA PHE A 67 -20.77 -4.24 5.54
C PHE A 67 -21.96 -5.21 5.47
N ASN A 68 -22.96 -5.05 6.34
CA ASN A 68 -24.22 -5.80 6.26
C ASN A 68 -25.38 -4.89 5.86
N THR A 69 -25.16 -4.02 4.88
CA THR A 69 -26.26 -3.34 4.20
C THR A 69 -26.99 -4.40 3.38
N THR A 70 -28.04 -4.98 3.97
CA THR A 70 -28.97 -5.83 3.25
C THR A 70 -29.38 -5.11 1.97
N ARG A 71 -29.06 -5.73 0.82
CA ARG A 71 -29.33 -5.17 -0.50
C ARG A 71 -30.83 -4.80 -0.56
N PRO A 72 -31.19 -3.53 -0.87
CA PRO A 72 -32.58 -3.14 -0.94
C PRO A 72 -33.35 -4.00 -1.94
N GLU A 73 -34.61 -4.35 -1.66
CA GLU A 73 -35.42 -5.20 -2.56
C GLU A 73 -35.56 -4.60 -3.97
N THR A 74 -35.51 -3.28 -4.09
CA THR A 74 -35.58 -2.55 -5.37
C THR A 74 -34.27 -2.57 -6.18
N PHE A 75 -33.20 -3.17 -5.65
CA PHE A 75 -31.89 -3.13 -6.29
C PHE A 75 -31.85 -3.84 -7.65
N GLU A 76 -32.42 -5.05 -7.75
CA GLU A 76 -32.42 -5.79 -9.02
C GLU A 76 -33.28 -5.09 -10.07
N ASP A 77 -34.43 -4.53 -9.67
CA ASP A 77 -35.30 -3.76 -10.58
C ASP A 77 -34.56 -2.54 -11.13
N ASN A 78 -33.91 -1.77 -10.26
CA ASN A 78 -33.10 -0.61 -10.63
C ASN A 78 -31.90 -1.00 -11.51
N LEU A 79 -31.27 -2.14 -11.25
CA LEU A 79 -30.16 -2.66 -12.06
C LEU A 79 -30.63 -3.03 -13.47
N THR A 80 -31.79 -3.70 -13.59
CA THR A 80 -32.37 -4.03 -14.91
C THR A 80 -32.78 -2.78 -15.69
N GLU A 81 -33.32 -1.76 -15.01
CA GLU A 81 -33.63 -0.47 -15.63
C GLU A 81 -32.36 0.22 -16.15
N LEU A 82 -31.29 0.22 -15.35
CA LEU A 82 -30.00 0.81 -15.74
C LEU A 82 -29.37 0.07 -16.93
N GLN A 83 -29.46 -1.27 -16.94
CA GLN A 83 -28.96 -2.12 -18.02
C GLN A 83 -29.73 -1.91 -19.33
N LYS A 84 -31.05 -1.64 -19.24
CA LYS A 84 -31.87 -1.30 -20.40
C LYS A 84 -31.46 0.04 -21.03
N ARG A 85 -31.01 1.01 -20.21
CA ARG A 85 -30.53 2.33 -20.69
C ARG A 85 -29.10 2.30 -21.23
N PHE A 86 -28.26 1.39 -20.73
CA PHE A 86 -26.85 1.24 -21.13
C PHE A 86 -26.52 -0.23 -21.47
N PRO A 87 -27.01 -0.76 -22.60
CA PRO A 87 -26.83 -2.16 -22.95
C PRO A 87 -25.36 -2.55 -23.22
N GLU A 88 -24.52 -1.57 -23.56
CA GLU A 88 -23.09 -1.77 -23.83
C GLU A 88 -22.26 -1.94 -22.54
N ILE A 89 -22.80 -1.53 -21.38
CA ILE A 89 -22.05 -1.55 -20.13
C ILE A 89 -22.27 -2.87 -19.40
N HIS A 90 -21.17 -3.48 -18.96
CA HIS A 90 -21.20 -4.75 -18.24
C HIS A 90 -22.01 -4.65 -16.93
N ARG A 91 -22.84 -5.67 -16.66
CA ARG A 91 -23.75 -5.73 -15.48
C ARG A 91 -23.01 -5.50 -14.15
N GLY A 92 -21.79 -6.02 -14.02
CA GLY A 92 -20.99 -5.83 -12.80
C GLY A 92 -20.61 -4.37 -12.53
N ILE A 93 -20.30 -3.60 -13.59
CA ILE A 93 -19.94 -2.17 -13.46
C ILE A 93 -21.19 -1.37 -13.07
N ALA A 94 -22.32 -1.65 -13.73
CA ALA A 94 -23.61 -1.06 -13.40
C ALA A 94 -24.02 -1.35 -11.94
N SER A 95 -23.84 -2.60 -11.46
CA SER A 95 -24.12 -2.99 -10.07
C SER A 95 -23.25 -2.24 -9.08
N SER A 96 -21.93 -2.15 -9.31
CA SER A 96 -21.02 -1.46 -8.41
C SER A 96 -21.29 0.05 -8.30
N ILE A 97 -21.62 0.69 -9.43
CA ILE A 97 -21.99 2.12 -9.43
C ILE A 97 -23.33 2.33 -8.74
N LEU A 98 -24.30 1.44 -8.94
CA LEU A 98 -25.60 1.52 -8.26
C LEU A 98 -25.46 1.34 -6.74
N GLU A 99 -24.59 0.44 -6.28
CA GLU A 99 -24.25 0.29 -4.86
C GLU A 99 -23.58 1.55 -4.30
N THR A 100 -22.64 2.15 -5.05
CA THR A 100 -21.92 3.37 -4.66
C THR A 100 -22.85 4.58 -4.59
N CYS A 101 -23.84 4.65 -5.49
CA CYS A 101 -24.86 5.71 -5.54
C CYS A 101 -26.06 5.45 -4.60
N GLY A 102 -25.95 4.51 -3.65
CA GLY A 102 -27.01 4.27 -2.68
C GLY A 102 -28.34 3.80 -3.30
N ASN A 103 -28.27 3.00 -4.36
CA ASN A 103 -29.43 2.49 -5.11
C ASN A 103 -30.28 3.59 -5.81
N SER A 104 -29.68 4.75 -6.13
CA SER A 104 -30.30 5.82 -6.93
C SER A 104 -30.01 5.64 -8.43
N VAL A 105 -31.03 5.34 -9.23
CA VAL A 105 -30.92 5.17 -10.69
C VAL A 105 -30.49 6.47 -11.39
N ALA A 106 -30.96 7.62 -10.90
CA ALA A 106 -30.64 8.92 -11.49
C ALA A 106 -29.14 9.22 -11.39
N ASP A 107 -28.57 9.05 -10.19
CA ASP A 107 -27.15 9.32 -9.93
C ASP A 107 -26.25 8.30 -10.63
N ALA A 108 -26.63 7.01 -10.59
CA ALA A 108 -25.92 5.97 -11.30
C ALA A 108 -25.88 6.22 -12.82
N SER A 109 -26.98 6.74 -13.40
CA SER A 109 -27.03 7.08 -14.84
C SER A 109 -26.15 8.27 -15.23
N ILE A 110 -25.87 9.19 -14.31
CA ILE A 110 -24.97 10.32 -14.53
C ILE A 110 -23.52 9.81 -14.50
N SER A 111 -23.17 9.01 -13.49
CA SER A 111 -21.85 8.40 -13.35
C SER A 111 -21.51 7.49 -14.53
N LEU A 112 -22.46 6.68 -15.00
CA LEU A 112 -22.27 5.82 -16.18
C LEU A 112 -22.08 6.62 -17.46
N ARG A 113 -22.81 7.74 -17.64
CA ARG A 113 -22.59 8.64 -18.78
C ARG A 113 -21.22 9.30 -18.76
N GLN A 114 -20.74 9.70 -17.59
CA GLN A 114 -19.39 10.24 -17.45
C GLN A 114 -18.34 9.19 -17.81
N LEU A 115 -18.53 7.95 -17.38
CA LEU A 115 -17.62 6.84 -17.67
C LEU A 115 -17.64 6.46 -19.17
N ALA A 116 -18.83 6.41 -19.78
CA ALA A 116 -18.97 6.20 -21.22
C ALA A 116 -18.32 7.34 -22.02
N ASN A 117 -18.54 8.60 -21.66
CA ASN A 117 -17.91 9.74 -22.33
C ASN A 117 -16.39 9.78 -22.14
N ALA A 118 -15.88 9.34 -20.99
CA ALA A 118 -14.45 9.20 -20.75
C ALA A 118 -13.84 8.06 -21.59
N SER A 119 -14.60 7.00 -21.85
CA SER A 119 -14.18 5.87 -22.69
C SER A 119 -14.29 6.16 -24.19
N SER A 120 -15.27 6.98 -24.61
CA SER A 120 -15.56 7.29 -26.02
C SER A 120 -14.98 8.62 -26.48
N GLY A 121 -14.24 9.32 -25.62
CA GLY A 121 -13.55 10.55 -25.99
C GLY A 121 -12.57 10.28 -27.15
N PRO A 122 -12.61 11.08 -28.23
CA PRO A 122 -11.61 10.96 -29.29
C PRO A 122 -10.25 11.24 -28.66
N VAL A 123 -9.32 10.31 -28.84
CA VAL A 123 -7.88 10.55 -28.64
C VAL A 123 -7.43 11.56 -29.70
N GLN A 124 -7.88 12.81 -29.57
CA GLN A 124 -7.53 13.92 -30.44
C GLN A 124 -6.94 15.06 -29.61
N GLY A 125 -5.61 15.11 -29.67
CA GLY A 125 -4.79 16.31 -29.46
C GLY A 125 -4.46 16.62 -28.00
N THR A 126 -3.24 16.94 -27.61
CA THR A 126 -2.03 17.28 -28.37
C THR A 126 -0.87 17.20 -27.38
N ARG A 127 0.08 16.31 -27.60
CA ARG A 127 1.51 16.59 -27.33
C ARG A 127 2.37 15.69 -28.18
N VAL A 128 2.98 16.35 -29.16
CA VAL A 128 4.13 15.92 -29.96
C VAL A 128 5.14 15.23 -29.05
N GLY A 129 5.35 13.95 -29.28
CA GLY A 129 6.23 13.11 -28.48
C GLY A 129 6.22 11.68 -28.96
N LYS A 130 6.58 11.48 -30.23
CA LYS A 130 6.75 10.19 -30.91
C LYS A 130 7.77 9.33 -30.13
N ARG A 131 7.29 8.53 -29.19
CA ARG A 131 7.96 7.30 -28.75
C ARG A 131 7.04 6.15 -29.08
N ARG A 132 7.48 5.34 -30.04
CA ARG A 132 6.94 4.02 -30.34
C ARG A 132 6.82 3.27 -29.01
N LEU A 133 5.60 2.98 -28.59
CA LEU A 133 5.35 1.84 -27.73
C LEU A 133 5.16 0.69 -28.70
N ASP A 134 6.19 -0.14 -28.80
CA ASP A 134 6.04 -1.49 -29.31
C ASP A 134 4.95 -2.17 -28.45
N SER A 135 3.98 -2.74 -29.15
CA SER A 135 3.05 -3.70 -28.57
C SER A 135 3.85 -4.96 -28.32
N ASP A 136 4.17 -5.24 -27.06
CA ASP A 136 4.48 -6.59 -26.61
C ASP A 136 3.13 -7.33 -26.59
N ASP A 137 2.81 -7.93 -27.74
CA ASP A 137 1.86 -9.02 -27.80
C ASP A 137 2.43 -10.22 -27.02
N ASP A 138 1.54 -10.89 -26.32
CA ASP A 138 1.75 -12.14 -25.60
C ASP A 138 2.33 -13.23 -26.53
N ASP A 139 3.60 -13.58 -26.33
CA ASP A 139 4.12 -14.90 -26.68
C ASP A 139 4.42 -15.65 -25.38
N GLU A 140 3.50 -16.54 -25.02
CA GLU A 140 3.80 -17.67 -24.16
C GLU A 140 4.59 -18.68 -25.00
N ASP A 141 5.92 -18.72 -24.86
CA ASP A 141 6.70 -19.88 -25.31
C ASP A 141 7.91 -20.18 -24.42
N ASP A 142 8.14 -21.48 -24.38
CA ASP A 142 8.97 -22.31 -23.54
C ASP A 142 10.47 -22.12 -23.81
N GLY A 143 11.30 -22.46 -22.81
CA GLY A 143 12.62 -23.05 -23.07
C GLY A 143 13.86 -22.17 -23.38
N CYS A 144 14.84 -22.34 -22.50
CA CYS A 144 16.26 -22.56 -22.83
C CYS A 144 17.20 -21.36 -23.16
N LEU A 145 18.49 -21.61 -22.94
CA LEU A 145 19.62 -20.66 -22.78
C LEU A 145 20.20 -20.15 -24.14
N PRO A 146 21.44 -19.60 -24.17
CA PRO A 146 21.73 -18.20 -24.45
C PRO A 146 22.28 -17.99 -25.88
N SER A 147 22.20 -16.77 -26.41
CA SER A 147 23.00 -16.41 -27.59
C SER A 147 23.42 -14.95 -27.55
N ASP A 148 24.72 -14.77 -27.36
CA ASP A 148 25.51 -13.72 -28.00
C ASP A 148 25.06 -13.56 -29.45
N LEU A 149 24.65 -12.35 -29.84
CA LEU A 149 24.75 -11.89 -31.22
C LEU A 149 24.79 -10.36 -31.23
N ALA A 150 25.91 -9.85 -31.74
CA ALA A 150 26.18 -8.45 -31.98
C ALA A 150 25.15 -7.82 -32.92
N VAL A 151 24.68 -6.62 -32.60
CA VAL A 151 24.06 -5.71 -33.57
C VAL A 151 24.78 -4.36 -33.51
N ALA A 152 25.46 -4.08 -34.61
CA ALA A 152 26.03 -2.80 -34.94
C ALA A 152 24.94 -1.82 -35.41
N GLY A 153 25.13 -0.54 -35.08
CA GLY A 153 24.80 0.57 -35.98
C GLY A 153 23.39 1.15 -35.87
N SER A 154 23.30 2.35 -35.28
CA SER A 154 22.80 3.52 -36.02
C SER A 154 23.03 4.81 -35.24
N SER A 155 24.14 5.46 -35.59
CA SER A 155 24.46 6.83 -35.26
C SER A 155 23.43 7.75 -35.91
N SER A 156 22.60 8.42 -35.09
CA SER A 156 21.83 9.58 -35.53
C SER A 156 22.43 10.82 -34.88
N ALA A 157 23.26 11.50 -35.68
CA ALA A 157 23.82 12.80 -35.37
C ALA A 157 22.69 13.83 -35.21
N SER A 158 22.61 14.46 -34.04
CA SER A 158 21.95 15.75 -33.88
C SER A 158 23.00 16.72 -33.37
N GLY A 159 23.37 17.64 -34.26
CA GLY A 159 24.45 18.58 -34.06
C GLY A 159 24.20 19.49 -32.88
N ASN A 160 25.06 19.40 -31.87
CA ASN A 160 25.22 20.45 -30.89
C ASN A 160 26.41 21.31 -31.33
N VAL A 161 26.10 22.48 -31.87
CA VAL A 161 27.08 23.49 -32.28
C VAL A 161 27.72 24.07 -31.02
N ASN A 162 28.73 23.37 -30.50
CA ASN A 162 29.62 23.93 -29.48
C ASN A 162 30.52 24.96 -30.17
N SER A 163 30.08 26.22 -30.16
CA SER A 163 30.92 27.37 -30.44
C SER A 163 31.96 27.53 -29.33
N THR A 164 33.02 26.73 -29.39
CA THR A 164 34.27 26.94 -28.67
C THR A 164 35.07 28.04 -29.38
N LYS A 165 34.61 29.29 -29.25
CA LYS A 165 35.47 30.44 -29.49
C LYS A 165 35.90 30.97 -28.13
N GLY A 166 37.08 30.51 -27.71
CA GLY A 166 37.80 31.01 -26.54
C GLY A 166 38.07 32.50 -26.70
N GLY A 167 37.14 33.31 -26.20
CA GLY A 167 37.33 34.71 -25.90
C GLY A 167 37.45 34.84 -24.40
N THR A 168 38.65 35.14 -23.93
CA THR A 168 38.98 35.55 -22.56
C THR A 168 38.22 36.82 -22.16
N LYS A 169 36.91 36.73 -21.89
CA LYS A 169 36.16 37.77 -21.17
C LYS A 169 36.20 37.47 -19.67
N ARG A 170 37.37 37.65 -19.07
CA ARG A 170 37.46 37.82 -17.61
C ARG A 170 36.79 39.15 -17.27
N GLY A 171 35.66 39.12 -16.57
CA GLY A 171 35.19 40.30 -15.83
C GLY A 171 33.70 40.61 -15.83
N HIS A 172 32.85 39.92 -16.60
CA HIS A 172 31.42 40.27 -16.66
C HIS A 172 30.44 39.25 -16.05
N ASP A 173 30.90 38.05 -15.70
CA ASP A 173 30.04 37.01 -15.09
C ASP A 173 29.90 37.11 -13.58
N THR A 174 30.75 37.89 -12.89
CA THR A 174 30.67 38.03 -11.42
C THR A 174 29.41 38.77 -10.95
N MET A 175 28.76 39.56 -11.80
CA MET A 175 27.52 40.23 -11.42
C MET A 175 26.27 39.36 -11.56
N VAL A 176 26.33 38.20 -12.22
CA VAL A 176 25.13 37.35 -12.39
C VAL A 176 24.83 36.57 -11.10
N SER A 177 25.86 36.12 -10.36
CA SER A 177 25.66 35.37 -9.11
C SER A 177 25.01 36.16 -7.98
N GLU A 178 25.23 37.47 -7.89
CA GLU A 178 24.61 38.30 -6.84
C GLU A 178 23.13 38.62 -7.10
N HIS A 179 22.60 38.22 -8.27
CA HIS A 179 21.28 38.63 -8.73
C HIS A 179 20.30 37.45 -8.85
N ALA A 180 20.73 36.24 -8.50
CA ALA A 180 19.93 35.02 -8.61
C ALA A 180 18.66 35.05 -7.74
N ASP A 181 18.69 35.78 -6.62
CA ASP A 181 17.60 35.80 -5.62
C ASP A 181 16.70 37.04 -5.71
N LEU A 182 16.95 37.93 -6.67
CA LEU A 182 16.17 39.17 -6.79
C LEU A 182 14.73 38.87 -7.23
N THR A 183 13.77 39.52 -6.57
CA THR A 183 12.36 39.53 -6.94
C THR A 183 12.10 40.48 -8.12
N GLY A 184 10.97 40.33 -8.81
CA GLY A 184 10.62 41.22 -9.93
C GLY A 184 10.55 42.70 -9.54
N GLU A 185 10.11 42.99 -8.32
CA GLU A 185 10.06 44.34 -7.76
C GLU A 185 11.47 44.92 -7.57
N GLN A 186 12.40 44.13 -7.03
CA GLN A 186 13.80 44.56 -6.84
C GLN A 186 14.52 44.81 -8.16
N TRP A 187 14.19 44.06 -9.23
CA TRP A 187 14.68 44.35 -10.57
C TRP A 187 14.15 45.69 -11.12
N ALA A 188 12.88 46.01 -10.85
CA ALA A 188 12.29 47.29 -11.22
C ALA A 188 12.93 48.46 -10.45
N GLU A 189 13.13 48.32 -9.14
CA GLU A 189 13.83 49.32 -8.32
C GLU A 189 15.26 49.55 -8.81
N ARG A 190 16.00 48.49 -9.13
CA ARG A 190 17.36 48.57 -9.65
C ARG A 190 17.41 49.26 -11.01
N LEU A 191 16.43 49.01 -11.87
CA LEU A 191 16.29 49.70 -13.15
C LEU A 191 16.07 51.20 -12.95
N VAL A 192 15.13 51.59 -12.07
CA VAL A 192 14.87 53.00 -11.74
C VAL A 192 16.12 53.67 -11.18
N LEU A 193 16.84 53.00 -10.28
CA LEU A 193 18.06 53.51 -9.66
C LEU A 193 19.20 53.71 -10.68
N HIS A 194 19.36 52.80 -11.65
CA HIS A 194 20.34 52.97 -12.73
C HIS A 194 20.00 54.11 -13.71
N LEU A 195 18.70 54.37 -13.89
CA LEU A 195 18.20 55.45 -14.73
C LEU A 195 18.32 56.81 -14.03
N GLN A 196 18.08 56.87 -12.72
CA GLN A 196 18.20 58.06 -11.89
C GLN A 196 19.67 58.49 -11.77
N GLY A 197 20.08 59.50 -12.54
CA GLY A 197 21.48 59.93 -12.66
C GLY A 197 22.11 59.66 -14.03
N SER A 198 21.32 59.28 -15.02
CA SER A 198 21.76 59.25 -16.42
C SER A 198 21.76 60.67 -17.01
N PRO A 199 22.90 61.20 -17.50
CA PRO A 199 22.99 62.59 -17.99
C PRO A 199 22.41 62.78 -19.40
N SER A 200 22.10 61.69 -20.11
CA SER A 200 21.49 61.74 -21.44
C SER A 200 20.56 60.54 -21.68
N LEU A 201 19.60 60.72 -22.60
CA LEU A 201 18.67 59.67 -22.99
C LEU A 201 19.39 58.45 -23.60
N ALA A 202 20.50 58.67 -24.33
CA ALA A 202 21.27 57.59 -24.95
C ALA A 202 21.90 56.69 -23.87
N ILE A 203 22.49 57.28 -22.83
CA ILE A 203 23.11 56.54 -21.72
C ILE A 203 22.04 55.82 -20.89
N ALA A 204 20.89 56.47 -20.65
CA ALA A 204 19.76 55.86 -19.96
C ALA A 204 19.26 54.60 -20.68
N LYS A 205 19.10 54.66 -22.00
CA LYS A 205 18.72 53.50 -22.83
C LYS A 205 19.75 52.38 -22.75
N GLN A 206 21.03 52.71 -22.83
CA GLN A 206 22.10 51.72 -22.71
C GLN A 206 22.04 50.99 -21.37
N ARG A 207 21.97 51.74 -20.26
CA ARG A 207 21.87 51.16 -18.90
C ARG A 207 20.61 50.32 -18.72
N ALA A 208 19.47 50.78 -19.24
CA ALA A 208 18.24 49.99 -19.20
C ALA A 208 18.37 48.67 -19.95
N CYS A 209 18.98 48.66 -21.13
CA CYS A 209 19.25 47.44 -21.89
C CYS A 209 20.15 46.48 -21.09
N GLU A 210 21.20 46.99 -20.43
CA GLU A 210 22.09 46.16 -19.61
C GLU A 210 21.35 45.48 -18.44
N VAL A 211 20.52 46.24 -17.71
CA VAL A 211 19.71 45.70 -16.59
C VAL A 211 18.68 44.68 -17.09
N LEU A 212 17.97 44.98 -18.19
CA LEU A 212 16.97 44.07 -18.77
C LEU A 212 17.61 42.78 -19.30
N GLN A 213 18.79 42.85 -19.91
CA GLN A 213 19.51 41.65 -20.34
C GLN A 213 20.00 40.81 -19.16
N ALA A 214 20.41 41.45 -18.06
CA ALA A 214 20.76 40.73 -16.84
C ALA A 214 19.53 40.02 -16.23
N TYR A 215 18.39 40.70 -16.18
CA TYR A 215 17.11 40.12 -15.76
C TYR A 215 16.71 38.92 -16.64
N GLU A 216 16.78 39.06 -17.96
CA GLU A 216 16.44 37.99 -18.90
C GLU A 216 17.32 36.73 -18.68
N ARG A 217 18.63 36.92 -18.45
CA ARG A 217 19.54 35.81 -18.12
C ARG A 217 19.15 35.12 -16.81
N CYS A 218 18.88 35.90 -15.77
CA CYS A 218 18.46 35.36 -14.47
C CYS A 218 17.15 34.56 -14.57
N VAL A 219 16.14 35.08 -15.27
CA VAL A 219 14.86 34.38 -15.49
C VAL A 219 15.07 33.08 -16.27
N ARG A 220 15.90 33.11 -17.31
CA ARG A 220 16.20 31.92 -18.12
C ARG A 220 16.92 30.84 -17.30
N GLU A 221 17.86 31.23 -16.45
CA GLU A 221 18.59 30.32 -15.56
C GLU A 221 17.66 29.71 -14.51
N ARG A 222 16.80 30.51 -13.88
CA ARG A 222 15.80 30.01 -12.93
C ARG A 222 14.83 29.03 -13.60
N ALA A 223 14.30 29.38 -14.78
CA ALA A 223 13.45 28.47 -15.54
C ALA A 223 14.17 27.17 -15.94
N ALA A 224 15.47 27.24 -16.25
CA ALA A 224 16.28 26.06 -16.52
C ALA A 224 16.46 25.19 -15.27
N ALA A 225 16.76 25.79 -14.12
CA ALA A 225 16.88 25.11 -12.83
C ALA A 225 15.57 24.43 -12.41
N ASP A 226 14.44 25.14 -12.52
CA ASP A 226 13.11 24.59 -12.24
C ASP A 226 12.77 23.42 -13.19
N SER A 227 13.11 23.56 -14.48
CA SER A 227 12.93 22.48 -15.46
C SER A 227 13.82 21.26 -15.17
N ALA A 228 14.99 21.46 -14.57
CA ALA A 228 15.89 20.37 -14.19
C ALA A 228 15.38 19.67 -12.92
N GLY A 229 14.93 20.42 -11.92
CA GLY A 229 14.34 19.88 -10.69
C GLY A 229 13.08 19.06 -10.99
N THR A 230 12.17 19.60 -11.80
CA THR A 230 10.96 18.88 -12.21
C THR A 230 11.26 17.61 -13.03
N LYS A 231 12.27 17.63 -13.92
CA LYS A 231 12.70 16.42 -14.64
C LYS A 231 13.21 15.34 -13.69
N GLN A 232 14.03 15.70 -12.71
CA GLN A 232 14.56 14.76 -11.73
C GLN A 232 13.43 14.14 -10.88
N GLU A 233 12.47 14.94 -10.44
CA GLU A 233 11.30 14.46 -9.71
C GLU A 233 10.45 13.49 -10.55
N ILE A 234 10.20 13.83 -11.82
CA ILE A 234 9.48 12.95 -12.76
C ILE A 234 10.20 11.60 -12.91
N GLU A 235 11.53 11.60 -13.06
CA GLU A 235 12.32 10.37 -13.15
C GLU A 235 12.24 9.53 -11.86
N GLU A 236 12.27 10.18 -10.69
CA GLU A 236 12.12 9.49 -9.41
C GLU A 236 10.73 8.86 -9.27
N LEU A 237 9.67 9.59 -9.61
CA LEU A 237 8.30 9.09 -9.59
C LEU A 237 8.11 7.93 -10.58
N GLN A 238 8.70 7.99 -11.77
CA GLN A 238 8.69 6.87 -12.72
C GLN A 238 9.38 5.63 -12.16
N LYS A 239 10.53 5.79 -11.48
CA LYS A 239 11.21 4.67 -10.80
C LYS A 239 10.35 4.06 -9.69
N LYS A 240 9.68 4.89 -8.88
CA LYS A 240 8.75 4.41 -7.84
C LYS A 240 7.56 3.65 -8.45
N LEU A 241 6.95 4.21 -9.49
CA LEU A 241 5.84 3.57 -10.21
C LEU A 241 6.26 2.19 -10.76
N HIS A 242 7.44 2.09 -11.37
CA HIS A 242 7.95 0.83 -11.90
C HIS A 242 8.16 -0.21 -10.79
N ARG A 243 8.76 0.18 -9.65
CA ARG A 243 8.91 -0.71 -8.49
C ARG A 243 7.57 -1.22 -7.97
N HIS A 244 6.56 -0.36 -7.87
CA HIS A 244 5.22 -0.76 -7.46
C HIS A 244 4.54 -1.69 -8.46
N LYS A 245 4.71 -1.46 -9.77
CA LYS A 245 4.21 -2.35 -10.82
C LYS A 245 4.81 -3.75 -10.69
N THR A 246 6.13 -3.84 -10.49
CA THR A 246 6.83 -5.12 -10.28
C THR A 246 6.37 -5.82 -9.00
N ALA A 247 6.23 -5.09 -7.89
CA ALA A 247 5.71 -5.64 -6.64
C ALA A 247 4.27 -6.19 -6.80
N ASN A 248 3.39 -5.44 -7.48
CA ASN A 248 2.04 -5.91 -7.77
C ASN A 248 2.04 -7.19 -8.62
N LYS A 249 2.91 -7.30 -9.63
CA LYS A 249 3.04 -8.52 -10.43
C LYS A 249 3.41 -9.74 -9.56
N VAL A 250 4.33 -9.57 -8.61
CA VAL A 250 4.71 -10.63 -7.66
C VAL A 250 3.53 -11.00 -6.75
N LEU A 251 2.80 -10.00 -6.23
CA LEU A 251 1.63 -10.23 -5.39
C LEU A 251 0.51 -10.96 -6.13
N TYR A 252 0.21 -10.59 -7.38
CA TYR A 252 -0.78 -11.29 -8.20
C TYR A 252 -0.39 -12.75 -8.43
N ARG A 253 0.89 -13.02 -8.73
CA ARG A 253 1.39 -14.39 -8.87
C ARG A 253 1.25 -15.18 -7.56
N ALA A 254 1.59 -14.57 -6.42
CA ALA A 254 1.45 -15.20 -5.10
C ALA A 254 -0.01 -15.50 -4.76
N LEU A 255 -0.91 -14.56 -5.02
CA LEU A 255 -2.35 -14.72 -4.82
C LEU A 255 -2.91 -15.85 -5.70
N HIS A 256 -2.50 -15.91 -6.97
CA HIS A 256 -2.89 -16.99 -7.87
C HIS A 256 -2.45 -18.35 -7.34
N ILE A 257 -1.18 -18.50 -6.94
CA ILE A 257 -0.67 -19.76 -6.34
C ILE A 257 -1.45 -20.14 -5.09
N LEU A 258 -1.76 -19.18 -4.23
CA LEU A 258 -2.54 -19.42 -3.01
C LEU A 258 -3.97 -19.87 -3.34
N ASN A 259 -4.61 -19.23 -4.30
CA ASN A 259 -5.95 -19.59 -4.75
C ASN A 259 -5.96 -21.00 -5.36
N SER A 260 -5.02 -21.33 -6.25
CA SER A 260 -4.87 -22.69 -6.79
C SER A 260 -4.68 -23.74 -5.71
N ARG A 261 -3.87 -23.47 -4.68
CA ARG A 261 -3.69 -24.39 -3.53
C ARG A 261 -4.96 -24.54 -2.71
N THR A 262 -5.66 -23.44 -2.46
CA THR A 262 -6.92 -23.45 -1.71
C THR A 262 -7.98 -24.28 -2.44
N ASN A 263 -8.11 -24.07 -3.74
CA ASN A 263 -9.02 -24.85 -4.58
C ASN A 263 -8.63 -26.33 -4.59
N HIS A 264 -7.34 -26.66 -4.73
CA HIS A 264 -6.89 -28.04 -4.68
C HIS A 264 -7.14 -28.70 -3.31
N CYS A 265 -6.94 -27.97 -2.20
CA CYS A 265 -7.29 -28.46 -0.87
C CYS A 265 -8.81 -28.64 -0.70
N GLN A 266 -9.61 -27.73 -1.27
CA GLN A 266 -11.06 -27.83 -1.26
C GLN A 266 -11.56 -28.98 -2.13
N GLU A 267 -10.96 -29.20 -3.29
CA GLU A 267 -11.22 -30.34 -4.18
C GLU A 267 -10.80 -31.65 -3.53
N GLN A 268 -9.68 -31.70 -2.79
CA GLN A 268 -9.33 -32.88 -2.01
C GLN A 268 -10.28 -33.13 -0.84
N ALA A 269 -10.68 -32.07 -0.13
CA ALA A 269 -11.64 -32.16 0.97
C ALA A 269 -13.07 -32.49 0.50
N GLY A 270 -13.44 -32.08 -0.72
CA GLY A 270 -14.74 -32.36 -1.35
C GLY A 270 -14.74 -33.55 -2.32
N GLY A 271 -13.57 -34.06 -2.73
CA GLY A 271 -13.44 -35.17 -3.68
C GLY A 271 -13.20 -36.52 -3.00
N GLY A 272 -12.73 -36.52 -1.75
CA GLY A 272 -12.70 -37.72 -0.90
C GLY A 272 -14.04 -37.91 -0.18
N GLY A 273 -15.07 -38.37 -0.89
CA GLY A 273 -16.34 -38.82 -0.29
C GLY A 273 -17.09 -37.74 0.49
N LEU A 274 -17.75 -36.81 -0.22
CA LEU A 274 -18.69 -35.85 0.37
C LEU A 274 -19.71 -36.47 1.33
N ASP A 275 -20.01 -37.76 1.21
CA ASP A 275 -20.93 -38.45 2.12
C ASP A 275 -20.31 -38.75 3.50
N GLU A 276 -19.04 -39.16 3.60
CA GLU A 276 -18.45 -39.50 4.90
C GLU A 276 -18.02 -38.26 5.70
N GLY A 277 -17.41 -37.27 5.02
CA GLY A 277 -16.99 -36.03 5.67
C GLY A 277 -18.17 -35.16 6.12
N SER A 278 -19.23 -35.10 5.31
CA SER A 278 -20.47 -34.42 5.66
C SER A 278 -21.19 -35.12 6.81
N ALA A 279 -21.29 -36.45 6.79
CA ALA A 279 -21.89 -37.22 7.87
C ALA A 279 -21.16 -37.03 9.20
N ALA A 280 -19.82 -37.06 9.21
CA ALA A 280 -19.03 -36.82 10.41
C ALA A 280 -19.20 -35.39 10.96
N MET A 281 -19.26 -34.38 10.09
CA MET A 281 -19.54 -32.99 10.49
C MET A 281 -20.96 -32.82 11.06
N VAL A 282 -21.96 -33.47 10.46
CA VAL A 282 -23.34 -33.46 10.97
C VAL A 282 -23.42 -34.18 12.32
N GLU A 283 -22.72 -35.31 12.49
CA GLU A 283 -22.67 -36.02 13.76
C GLU A 283 -22.01 -35.20 14.88
N LEU A 284 -20.89 -34.52 14.57
CA LEU A 284 -20.22 -33.65 15.53
C LEU A 284 -21.10 -32.46 15.93
N ARG A 285 -21.83 -31.85 14.99
CA ARG A 285 -22.80 -30.79 15.29
C ARG A 285 -23.92 -31.29 16.20
N LYS A 286 -24.46 -32.48 15.92
CA LYS A 286 -25.48 -33.10 16.77
C LYS A 286 -24.97 -33.34 18.20
N LYS A 287 -23.76 -33.87 18.37
CA LYS A 287 -23.14 -34.08 19.69
C LYS A 287 -22.92 -32.77 20.43
N LEU A 288 -22.57 -31.70 19.72
CA LEU A 288 -22.43 -30.36 20.29
C LEU A 288 -23.77 -29.85 20.83
N ASP A 289 -24.85 -29.94 20.04
CA ASP A 289 -26.19 -29.51 20.43
C ASP A 289 -26.70 -30.30 21.66
N GLU A 290 -26.44 -31.60 21.70
CA GLU A 290 -26.77 -32.47 22.83
C GLU A 290 -26.01 -32.07 24.11
N ALA A 291 -24.70 -31.79 24.00
CA ALA A 291 -23.88 -31.33 25.12
C ALA A 291 -24.33 -29.95 25.64
N GLU A 292 -24.66 -29.02 24.75
CA GLU A 292 -25.19 -27.72 25.14
C GLU A 292 -26.57 -27.83 25.82
N ALA A 293 -27.44 -28.71 25.34
CA ALA A 293 -28.73 -28.98 25.96
C ALA A 293 -28.59 -29.64 27.33
N ALA A 294 -27.59 -30.52 27.52
CA ALA A 294 -27.25 -31.07 28.82
C ALA A 294 -26.77 -29.98 29.78
N LEU A 295 -25.85 -29.11 29.33
CA LEU A 295 -25.34 -27.98 30.13
C LEU A 295 -26.46 -27.02 30.56
N ARG A 296 -27.42 -26.73 29.66
CA ARG A 296 -28.60 -25.90 29.99
C ARG A 296 -29.46 -26.52 31.08
N ARG A 297 -29.71 -27.84 31.02
CA ARG A 297 -30.47 -28.56 32.06
C ARG A 297 -29.73 -28.55 33.40
N GLU A 298 -28.42 -28.80 33.39
CA GLU A 298 -27.59 -28.80 34.61
C GLU A 298 -27.54 -27.41 35.28
N LYS A 299 -27.46 -26.34 34.47
CA LYS A 299 -27.55 -24.97 34.97
C LYS A 299 -28.91 -24.72 35.63
N GLN A 300 -30.01 -25.10 34.98
CA GLN A 300 -31.36 -24.97 35.56
C GLN A 300 -31.50 -25.73 36.88
N THR A 301 -31.00 -26.97 36.96
CA THR A 301 -31.04 -27.74 38.22
C THR A 301 -30.19 -27.10 39.31
N THR A 302 -29.02 -26.57 38.95
CA THR A 302 -28.13 -25.88 39.90
C THR A 302 -28.78 -24.61 40.43
N ASP A 303 -29.48 -23.85 39.59
CA ASP A 303 -30.16 -22.62 40.00
C ASP A 303 -31.36 -22.92 40.92
N VAL A 304 -32.14 -23.97 40.65
CA VAL A 304 -33.22 -24.44 41.53
C VAL A 304 -32.67 -24.90 42.89
N LEU A 305 -31.57 -25.67 42.90
CA LEU A 305 -30.92 -26.08 44.15
C LEU A 305 -30.38 -24.88 44.94
N ARG A 306 -29.78 -23.90 44.26
CA ARG A 306 -29.31 -22.67 44.89
C ARG A 306 -30.47 -21.89 45.52
N TYR A 307 -31.61 -21.81 44.82
CA TYR A 307 -32.83 -21.17 45.33
C TYR A 307 -33.35 -21.87 46.59
N HIS A 308 -33.48 -23.20 46.57
CA HIS A 308 -33.93 -23.97 47.74
C HIS A 308 -32.96 -23.88 48.93
N LEU A 309 -31.65 -23.88 48.67
CA LEU A 309 -30.64 -23.72 49.72
C LEU A 309 -30.75 -22.33 50.36
N GLN A 310 -30.89 -21.27 49.57
CA GLN A 310 -31.11 -19.91 50.08
C GLN A 310 -32.40 -19.82 50.92
N GLN A 311 -33.48 -20.47 50.47
CA GLN A 311 -34.75 -20.53 51.20
C GLN A 311 -34.62 -21.29 52.52
N ALA A 312 -33.90 -22.42 52.55
CA ALA A 312 -33.65 -23.17 53.77
C ALA A 312 -32.75 -22.39 54.75
N THR A 313 -31.73 -21.70 54.25
CA THR A 313 -30.88 -20.83 55.06
C THR A 313 -31.67 -19.66 55.65
N SER A 314 -32.55 -19.00 54.88
CA SER A 314 -33.35 -17.89 55.41
C SER A 314 -34.35 -18.34 56.48
N LEU A 315 -34.96 -19.52 56.34
CA LEU A 315 -35.82 -20.11 57.36
C LEU A 315 -35.05 -20.49 58.63
N ASN A 316 -33.85 -21.06 58.50
CA ASN A 316 -33.00 -21.40 59.65
C ASN A 316 -32.38 -20.17 60.32
N CYS A 317 -32.18 -19.07 59.59
CA CYS A 317 -31.70 -17.80 60.11
C CYS A 317 -32.81 -16.92 60.71
N MET A 318 -34.06 -17.39 60.76
CA MET A 318 -35.08 -16.76 61.61
C MET A 318 -34.57 -16.82 63.05
N PRO A 319 -34.37 -15.68 63.74
CA PRO A 319 -33.84 -15.67 65.09
C PRO A 319 -34.80 -16.39 66.03
N LEU A 320 -34.50 -17.66 66.33
CA LEU A 320 -35.13 -18.43 67.39
C LEU A 320 -34.75 -17.76 68.71
N GLY A 321 -35.58 -16.82 69.16
CA GLY A 321 -35.52 -16.29 70.50
C GLY A 321 -34.52 -15.16 70.72
N ALA A 322 -34.79 -13.99 70.11
CA ALA A 322 -34.64 -12.72 70.82
C ALA A 322 -35.78 -12.52 71.86
N ALA A 323 -36.18 -13.61 72.52
CA ALA A 323 -37.09 -13.68 73.65
C ALA A 323 -36.28 -14.19 74.85
N GLY A 324 -35.28 -13.39 75.24
CA GLY A 324 -34.38 -13.67 76.35
C GLY A 324 -33.68 -12.41 76.84
N ASN A 325 -34.36 -11.27 76.69
CA ASN A 325 -34.00 -10.03 77.36
C ASN A 325 -34.34 -10.21 78.84
N GLY A 326 -33.34 -10.22 79.71
CA GLY A 326 -33.54 -10.00 81.15
C GLY A 326 -33.25 -11.19 82.06
N PHE A 327 -31.96 -11.51 82.25
CA PHE A 327 -31.49 -11.79 83.61
C PHE A 327 -30.13 -11.11 83.80
N GLY A 328 -30.22 -9.82 84.16
CA GLY A 328 -29.11 -9.12 84.78
C GLY A 328 -28.92 -9.59 86.22
N GLY A 329 -27.67 -9.56 86.68
CA GLY A 329 -27.24 -9.91 88.03
C GLY A 329 -25.98 -10.78 87.91
N GLY A 330 -24.77 -10.30 88.19
CA GLY A 330 -24.37 -9.43 89.29
C GLY A 330 -23.91 -10.32 90.44
N GLY A 331 -22.60 -10.38 90.68
CA GLY A 331 -21.96 -11.16 91.76
C GLY A 331 -20.73 -11.87 91.21
N VAL A 332 -19.53 -11.29 91.25
CA VAL A 332 -18.62 -11.28 92.43
C VAL A 332 -18.44 -12.71 92.96
N PHE A 333 -17.37 -13.38 92.50
CA PHE A 333 -16.30 -13.98 93.31
C PHE A 333 -15.20 -14.52 92.39
#